data_AF-A0A7K7IM05-F1
#
_entry.id   AF-A0A7K7IM05-F1
#
_cell.length_a   1.000
_cell.length_b   1.000
_cell.length_c   1.000
_cell.angle_alpha   90.00
_cell.angle_beta   90.00
_cell.angle_gamma   90.00
#
_symmetry.space_group_name_H-M   'P 1'
#
loop_
_entity.id
_entity.type
_entity.pdbx_description
1 polymer ?
#
loop_
_entity_poly.entity_id
_entity_poly.type
_entity_poly.pdbx_seq_one_letter_code
_entity_poly.pdbx_strand_id
1 'polypeptide(L)'
;EHSTEHIYNEIAYLLSVMEGYNGTIFVYGQTGSGKSFTMHGLADSSSQKGIIPRAFEHIFESVQCAENTKFLLRASYLEIYNEDIRDLGADTKQKLE
;
A
#
# COMPACT_ATOMS: atom_id res chain seq x y z
N GLU A 1 -14.45 -10.97 -14.21
CA GLU A 1 -13.79 -9.66 -14.33
C GLU A 1 -13.68 -9.07 -12.93
N HIS A 2 -12.54 -9.24 -12.25
CA HIS A 2 -12.38 -8.73 -10.88
C HIS A 2 -11.76 -7.33 -10.94
N SER A 3 -12.47 -6.32 -10.43
CA SER A 3 -11.92 -4.97 -10.28
C SER A 3 -10.88 -4.94 -9.16
N THR A 4 -9.98 -3.96 -9.19
CA THR A 4 -9.01 -3.75 -8.10
C THR A 4 -9.68 -3.44 -6.76
N GLU A 5 -10.86 -2.82 -6.80
CA GLU A 5 -11.69 -2.59 -5.62
C GLU A 5 -12.16 -3.90 -4.98
N HIS A 6 -12.65 -4.83 -5.80
CA HIS A 6 -13.10 -6.12 -5.30
C HIS A 6 -11.94 -6.90 -4.65
N ILE A 7 -10.76 -6.88 -5.28
CA ILE A 7 -9.54 -7.49 -4.74
C ILE A 7 -9.15 -6.84 -3.40
N TYR A 8 -9.23 -5.52 -3.29
CA TYR A 8 -8.94 -4.81 -2.05
C TYR A 8 -9.89 -5.21 -0.91
N ASN A 9 -11.20 -5.24 -1.18
CA ASN A 9 -12.21 -5.58 -0.17
C ASN A 9 -12.09 -7.03 0.32
N GLU A 10 -11.68 -7.95 -0.55
CA GLU A 10 -11.53 -9.36 -0.19
C GLU A 10 -10.24 -9.65 0.59
N ILE A 11 -9.14 -8.95 0.30
CA ILE A 11 -7.81 -9.28 0.84
C ILE A 11 -7.34 -8.26 1.87
N ALA A 12 -7.33 -6.97 1.50
CA ALA A 12 -6.64 -5.93 2.26
C ALA A 12 -7.50 -5.33 3.37
N TYR A 13 -8.81 -5.15 3.13
CA TYR A 13 -9.74 -4.59 4.11
C TYR A 13 -9.84 -5.45 5.38
N LEU A 14 -9.68 -6.77 5.24
CA LEU A 14 -9.76 -7.73 6.35
C LEU A 14 -8.49 -7.77 7.22
N LEU A 15 -7.43 -7.04 6.86
CA LEU A 15 -6.25 -6.96 7.70
C LEU A 15 -6.59 -6.11 8.91
N SER A 16 -6.64 -6.71 10.10
CA SER A 16 -6.91 -6.06 11.41
C SER A 16 -5.79 -5.09 11.85
N VAL A 17 -5.24 -4.29 10.92
CA VAL A 17 -4.13 -3.36 11.15
C VAL A 17 -4.54 -2.21 12.07
N MET A 18 -5.79 -1.74 11.95
CA MET A 18 -6.33 -0.73 12.86
C MET A 18 -6.50 -1.24 14.30
N GLU A 19 -6.55 -2.56 14.50
CA GLU A 19 -6.62 -3.19 15.83
C GLU A 19 -5.23 -3.46 16.43
N GLY A 20 -4.16 -3.07 15.74
CA GLY A 20 -2.78 -3.22 16.19
C GLY A 20 -2.08 -4.51 15.73
N TYR A 21 -2.66 -5.24 14.77
CA TYR A 21 -2.01 -6.42 14.18
C TYR A 21 -1.19 -6.06 12.93
N ASN A 22 -0.14 -6.83 12.67
CA ASN A 22 0.67 -6.66 11.47
C ASN A 22 -0.01 -7.30 10.25
N GLY A 23 0.00 -6.59 9.11
CA GLY A 23 -0.49 -7.10 7.83
C GLY A 23 0.58 -7.00 6.74
N THR A 24 0.63 -7.96 5.82
CA THR A 24 1.54 -7.93 4.66
C THR A 24 0.85 -8.48 3.43
N ILE A 25 0.93 -7.75 2.32
CA ILE A 25 0.34 -8.15 1.03
C ILE A 25 1.48 -8.37 0.04
N PHE A 26 1.54 -9.56 -0.54
CA PHE A 26 2.45 -9.89 -1.63
C PHE A 26 1.71 -9.92 -2.95
N VAL A 27 2.28 -9.28 -3.97
CA VAL A 27 1.80 -9.39 -5.36
C VAL A 27 2.89 -10.03 -6.20
N TYR A 28 2.55 -11.16 -6.81
CA TYR A 28 3.48 -11.97 -7.59
C TYR A 28 2.92 -12.26 -8.99
N GLY A 29 3.82 -12.43 -9.96
CA GLY A 29 3.48 -12.71 -11.34
C GLY A 29 4.59 -12.31 -12.31
N GLN A 30 4.50 -12.76 -13.56
CA GLN A 30 5.48 -12.42 -14.60
C GLN A 30 5.39 -10.95 -15.04
N THR A 31 6.39 -10.45 -15.75
CA THR A 31 6.32 -9.12 -16.39
C THR A 31 5.13 -9.06 -17.34
N GLY A 32 4.38 -7.95 -17.28
CA GLY A 32 3.14 -7.79 -18.04
C GLY A 32 1.88 -8.42 -17.41
N SER A 33 1.98 -9.14 -16.29
CA SER A 33 0.82 -9.77 -15.63
C SER A 33 -0.07 -8.82 -14.83
N GLY A 34 0.18 -7.50 -14.90
CA GLY A 34 -0.64 -6.51 -14.20
C GLY A 34 -0.27 -6.20 -12.75
N LYS A 35 0.87 -6.68 -12.21
CA LYS A 35 1.30 -6.41 -10.81
C LYS A 35 1.24 -4.92 -10.43
N SER A 36 1.85 -4.05 -11.25
CA SER A 36 1.87 -2.62 -11.01
C SER A 36 0.47 -2.02 -11.08
N PHE A 37 -0.37 -2.51 -11.99
CA PHE A 37 -1.77 -2.10 -12.10
C PHE A 37 -2.59 -2.51 -10.87
N THR A 38 -2.39 -3.71 -10.33
CA THR A 38 -3.08 -4.16 -9.11
C THR A 38 -2.63 -3.36 -7.88
N MET A 39 -1.32 -3.11 -7.72
CA MET A 39 -0.79 -2.42 -6.53
C MET A 39 -0.99 -0.90 -6.56
N HIS A 40 -0.67 -0.23 -7.68
CA HIS A 40 -0.76 1.23 -7.79
C HIS A 40 -2.03 1.68 -8.51
N GLY A 41 -2.47 0.93 -9.53
CA GLY A 41 -3.57 1.34 -10.39
C GLY A 41 -3.18 2.44 -11.37
N LEU A 42 -4.18 3.20 -11.82
CA LEU A 42 -4.00 4.38 -12.65
C LEU A 42 -4.21 5.64 -11.80
N ALA A 43 -3.21 6.52 -11.77
CA ALA A 43 -3.20 7.69 -10.89
C ALA A 43 -4.42 8.62 -11.09
N ASP A 44 -4.83 8.81 -12.36
CA ASP A 44 -5.87 9.78 -12.73
C ASP A 44 -7.29 9.18 -12.76
N SER A 45 -7.45 7.90 -12.41
CA SER A 45 -8.73 7.19 -12.51
C SER A 45 -9.21 6.78 -11.13
N SER A 46 -10.26 7.43 -10.63
CA SER A 46 -10.85 7.13 -9.32
C SER A 46 -11.39 5.70 -9.23
N SER A 47 -11.90 5.15 -10.34
CA SER A 47 -12.40 3.78 -10.43
C SER A 47 -11.30 2.73 -10.55
N GLN A 48 -10.09 3.10 -10.97
CA GLN A 48 -8.99 2.18 -11.23
C GLN A 48 -7.80 2.36 -10.27
N LYS A 49 -8.05 2.88 -9.07
CA LYS A 49 -7.08 2.89 -7.97
C LYS A 49 -6.67 1.46 -7.60
N GLY A 50 -5.37 1.25 -7.36
CA GLY A 50 -4.83 -0.01 -6.89
C GLY A 50 -4.98 -0.21 -5.38
N ILE A 51 -4.34 -1.25 -4.85
CA ILE A 51 -4.37 -1.60 -3.42
C ILE A 51 -3.73 -0.52 -2.54
N ILE A 52 -2.56 0.01 -2.90
CA ILE A 52 -1.81 0.99 -2.08
C ILE A 52 -2.63 2.26 -1.82
N PRO A 53 -3.14 3.00 -2.83
CA PRO A 53 -3.90 4.22 -2.58
C PRO A 53 -5.20 3.96 -1.78
N ARG A 54 -5.88 2.82 -2.03
CA ARG A 54 -7.08 2.43 -1.26
C ARG A 54 -6.75 2.12 0.20
N ALA A 55 -5.63 1.48 0.47
CA ALA A 55 -5.16 1.22 1.83
C ALA A 55 -4.91 2.52 2.60
N PHE A 56 -4.25 3.50 1.97
CA PHE A 56 -4.05 4.81 2.58
C PHE A 56 -5.38 5.52 2.85
N GLU A 57 -6.31 5.54 1.89
CA GLU A 57 -7.65 6.12 2.08
C GLU A 57 -8.37 5.50 3.28
N HIS A 58 -8.41 4.17 3.35
CA HIS A 58 -9.02 3.44 4.48
C HIS A 58 -8.35 3.76 5.83
N ILE A 59 -7.01 3.84 5.88
CA ILE A 59 -6.28 4.22 7.09
C ILE A 59 -6.66 5.63 7.53
N PHE A 60 -6.65 6.60 6.61
CA PHE A 60 -6.98 7.99 6.94
C PHE A 60 -8.45 8.17 7.34
N GLU A 61 -9.38 7.47 6.70
CA GLU A 61 -10.80 7.43 7.10
C GLU A 61 -10.97 6.86 8.51
N SER A 62 -10.27 5.76 8.82
CA SER A 62 -10.31 5.14 10.16
C SER A 62 -9.79 6.09 11.24
N VAL A 63 -8.70 6.80 10.96
CA VAL A 63 -8.12 7.82 11.84
C VAL A 63 -9.09 8.99 12.05
N GLN A 64 -9.80 9.42 11.00
CA GLN A 64 -10.77 10.51 11.09
C GLN A 64 -12.02 10.14 11.92
N CYS A 65 -12.47 8.89 11.82
CA CYS A 65 -13.63 8.39 12.56
C CYS A 65 -13.33 8.04 14.03
N ALA A 66 -12.06 7.87 14.41
CA ALA A 66 -11.67 7.48 15.75
C ALA A 66 -11.65 8.68 16.71
N GLU A 67 -12.62 8.73 17.62
CA GLU A 67 -12.65 9.72 18.71
C GLU A 67 -11.67 9.36 19.84
N ASN A 68 -11.11 10.38 20.51
CA ASN A 68 -10.23 10.24 21.68
C ASN A 68 -8.93 9.44 21.48
N THR A 69 -8.52 9.18 20.24
CA THR A 69 -7.26 8.48 19.93
C THR A 69 -6.31 9.39 19.18
N LYS A 70 -5.03 9.40 19.57
CA LYS A 70 -3.97 10.13 18.85
C LYS A 70 -3.20 9.15 17.99
N PHE A 71 -3.10 9.45 16.70
CA PHE A 71 -2.37 8.63 15.73
C PHE A 71 -1.07 9.33 15.32
N LEU A 72 0.00 8.54 15.19
CA LEU A 72 1.22 8.93 14.51
C LEU A 72 1.39 7.99 13.32
N LEU A 73 1.17 8.49 12.10
CA LEU A 73 1.36 7.72 10.88
C LEU A 73 2.79 7.89 10.39
N ARG A 74 3.43 6.78 10.04
CA ARG A 74 4.76 6.73 9.43
C ARG A 74 4.70 5.82 8.20
N ALA A 75 5.32 6.25 7.11
CA ALA A 75 5.47 5.47 5.91
C ALA A 75 6.95 5.45 5.50
N SER A 76 7.40 4.32 4.99
CA SER A 76 8.73 4.12 4.41
C SER A 76 8.55 3.42 3.07
N TYR A 77 9.34 3.79 2.07
CA TYR A 77 9.30 3.16 0.75
C TYR A 77 10.68 2.64 0.38
N LEU A 78 10.81 1.33 0.23
CA LEU A 78 12.09 0.65 0.04
C LEU A 78 12.07 -0.16 -1.25
N GLU A 79 13.19 -0.15 -1.97
CA GLU A 79 13.45 -1.04 -3.09
C GLU A 79 14.60 -2.00 -2.72
N ILE A 80 14.43 -3.28 -3.07
CA ILE A 80 15.53 -4.24 -3.11
C ILE A 80 15.84 -4.48 -4.59
N TYR A 81 17.01 -4.06 -5.04
CA TYR A 81 17.45 -4.24 -6.42
C TYR A 81 18.89 -4.73 -6.44
N ASN A 82 19.11 -5.92 -7.01
CA ASN A 82 20.42 -6.57 -7.05
C ASN A 82 21.05 -6.70 -5.65
N GLU A 83 20.28 -7.21 -4.68
CA GLU A 83 20.66 -7.37 -3.27
C GLU A 83 21.01 -6.07 -2.52
N ASP A 84 20.91 -4.90 -3.16
CA ASP A 84 21.07 -3.59 -2.52
C ASP A 84 19.70 -3.06 -2.06
N ILE A 85 19.62 -2.60 -0.81
CA ILE A 85 18.45 -1.89 -0.26
C ILE A 85 18.59 -0.40 -0.53
N ARG A 86 17.52 0.21 -1.08
CA ARG A 86 17.46 1.64 -1.40
C ARG A 86 16.23 2.27 -0.76
N ASP A 87 16.42 3.40 -0.10
CA ASP A 87 15.32 4.25 0.35
C ASP A 87 14.80 5.12 -0.80
N LEU A 88 13.52 4.96 -1.13
CA LEU A 88 12.81 5.70 -2.17
C LEU A 88 12.07 6.94 -1.62
N GLY A 89 11.97 7.09 -0.30
CA GLY A 89 11.31 8.21 0.38
C GLY A 89 12.25 9.27 0.94
N ALA A 90 13.54 8.94 1.13
CA ALA A 90 14.58 9.90 1.49
C ALA A 90 15.10 10.66 0.26
N ASP A 91 15.57 11.90 0.47
CA ASP A 91 16.17 12.71 -0.60
C ASP A 91 17.27 11.90 -1.29
N THR A 92 17.07 11.68 -2.59
CA THR A 92 17.58 10.52 -3.32
C THR A 92 19.10 10.46 -3.28
N LYS A 93 19.68 9.38 -2.70
CA LYS A 93 21.02 8.76 -2.94
C LYS A 93 21.76 8.18 -1.72
N GLN A 94 21.12 7.94 -0.58
CA GLN A 94 21.79 7.18 0.49
C GLN A 94 21.47 5.69 0.41
N LYS A 95 22.50 4.87 0.20
CA LYS A 95 22.43 3.43 0.47
C LYS A 95 22.15 3.26 1.96
N LEU A 96 21.18 2.40 2.31
CA LEU A 96 21.01 1.96 3.69
C LEU A 96 22.06 0.87 3.93
N GLU A 97 23.05 1.18 4.76
CA GLU A 97 24.07 0.21 5.23
C GLU A 97 23.50 -0.73 6.30
#